data_AF-A0A9W9MZ57-F1
#
_entry.id   AF-A0A9W9MZ57-F1
#
_cell.length_a   1.000
_cell.length_b   1.000
_cell.length_c   1.000
_cell.angle_alpha   90.00
_cell.angle_beta   90.00
_cell.angle_gamma   90.00
#
_symmetry.space_group_name_H-M   'P 1'
#
loop_
_entity.id
_entity.type
_entity.pdbx_description
1 polymer ?
#
loop_
_entity_poly.entity_id
_entity_poly.type
_entity_poly.pdbx_seq_one_letter_code
_entity_poly.pdbx_strand_id
1 'polypeptide(L)'
;MFYDLNVPYSPDDPEVPHTLNFLAELGYTTVALSQTVNGKLPPSIAPPHPTNAPKSLQLLTRLNLTLADPAQNQRLTALSQAYDIVALRPTNEKSLLNACTNLECDVISVDLSVRLPYHFKFKMLSAAISRGVRIEICYGPGITGSGLDARRNLIGNATSLIRATRGRGIIVSSEARRALSLRAPWDVINLACVWGLSQERGKEAVCEESRKVTALAKLKRTSWRGIVDIVHGGEKAKPEGPAPKQKNAPKVKEPAQPDNGADNLKRKASISSEPVTEDADKPLSKREIKRRAKKARFDAKGESAT
;
A
#
# COMPACT_ATOMS: atom_id res chain seq x y z
N MET A 1 2.77 12.07 7.21
CA MET A 1 1.51 11.74 6.52
C MET A 1 0.67 10.95 7.49
N PHE A 2 -0.57 11.39 7.73
CA PHE A 2 -1.51 10.71 8.60
C PHE A 2 -2.56 9.99 7.75
N TYR A 3 -2.92 8.79 8.17
CA TYR A 3 -3.82 7.90 7.45
C TYR A 3 -5.06 7.63 8.29
N ASP A 4 -6.23 7.63 7.66
CA ASP A 4 -7.43 7.01 8.20
C ASP A 4 -7.92 5.96 7.21
N LEU A 5 -7.71 4.69 7.54
CA LEU A 5 -7.94 3.60 6.58
C LEU A 5 -9.36 3.03 6.68
N ASN A 6 -10.27 3.59 7.48
CA ASN A 6 -11.63 3.07 7.61
C ASN A 6 -12.66 4.17 7.78
N VAL A 7 -13.09 4.79 6.68
CA VAL A 7 -14.20 5.75 6.69
C VAL A 7 -15.39 5.14 5.95
N PRO A 8 -16.45 4.69 6.66
CA PRO A 8 -17.64 4.12 6.05
C PRO A 8 -18.20 5.07 4.99
N TYR A 9 -18.44 4.54 3.79
CA TYR A 9 -18.87 5.34 2.65
C TYR A 9 -20.08 4.72 1.97
N SER A 10 -21.08 5.57 1.69
CA SER A 10 -22.22 5.29 0.83
C SER A 10 -22.40 6.48 -0.13
N PRO A 11 -22.60 6.28 -1.43
CA PRO A 11 -22.80 7.35 -2.39
C PRO A 11 -23.96 8.30 -2.03
N ASP A 12 -25.01 7.76 -1.42
CA ASP A 12 -26.25 8.48 -1.10
C ASP A 12 -26.21 9.18 0.26
N ASP A 13 -25.09 9.11 1.00
CA ASP A 13 -24.98 9.67 2.34
C ASP A 13 -24.57 11.17 2.30
N PRO A 14 -25.44 12.10 2.76
CA PRO A 14 -25.17 13.53 2.73
C PRO A 14 -24.07 13.97 3.71
N GLU A 15 -23.68 13.12 4.67
CA GLU A 15 -22.63 13.41 5.64
C GLU A 15 -21.22 13.21 5.06
N VAL A 16 -21.09 12.51 3.92
CA VAL A 16 -19.78 12.16 3.35
C VAL A 16 -18.95 13.41 3.00
N PRO A 17 -19.47 14.41 2.27
CA PRO A 17 -18.67 15.60 1.95
C PRO A 17 -18.19 16.33 3.21
N HIS A 18 -19.04 16.45 4.23
CA HIS A 18 -18.70 17.08 5.50
C HIS A 18 -17.59 16.30 6.22
N THR A 19 -17.72 14.98 6.27
CA THR A 19 -16.74 14.09 6.90
C THR A 19 -15.38 14.15 6.18
N LEU A 20 -15.36 14.17 4.84
CA LEU A 20 -14.11 14.27 4.07
C LEU A 20 -13.44 15.65 4.21
N ASN A 21 -14.21 16.74 4.16
CA ASN A 21 -13.66 18.08 4.39
C ASN A 21 -13.06 18.20 5.80
N PHE A 22 -13.75 17.66 6.81
CA PHE A 22 -13.24 17.69 8.18
C PHE A 22 -11.98 16.83 8.37
N LEU A 23 -11.87 15.66 7.72
CA LEU A 23 -10.62 14.88 7.70
C LEU A 23 -9.45 15.68 7.12
N ALA A 24 -9.68 16.42 6.04
CA ALA A 24 -8.67 17.26 5.42
C ALA A 24 -8.23 18.39 6.37
N GLU A 25 -9.18 19.03 7.06
CA GLU A 25 -8.92 20.09 8.05
C GLU A 25 -8.13 19.57 9.26
N LEU A 26 -8.45 18.37 9.74
CA LEU A 26 -7.73 17.70 10.83
C LEU A 26 -6.28 17.30 10.46
N GLY A 27 -5.92 17.38 9.18
CA GLY A 27 -4.56 17.11 8.68
C GLY A 27 -4.32 15.67 8.22
N TYR A 28 -5.38 14.88 7.97
CA TYR A 28 -5.22 13.61 7.27
C TYR A 28 -4.84 13.85 5.82
N THR A 29 -4.00 12.96 5.27
CA THR A 29 -3.52 13.07 3.87
C THR A 29 -4.03 11.93 3.00
N THR A 30 -4.31 10.78 3.60
CA THR A 30 -4.78 9.59 2.87
C THR A 30 -5.92 8.95 3.64
N VAL A 31 -7.03 8.74 2.96
CA VAL A 31 -8.27 8.21 3.56
C VAL A 31 -8.76 7.04 2.72
N ALA A 32 -9.12 5.93 3.36
CA ALA A 32 -9.75 4.81 2.68
C ALA A 32 -11.25 4.73 2.97
N LEU A 33 -12.04 4.80 1.90
CA LEU A 33 -13.49 4.72 1.94
C LEU A 33 -13.92 3.26 2.01
N SER A 34 -14.58 2.87 3.08
CA SER A 34 -14.92 1.48 3.35
C SER A 34 -16.37 1.16 2.98
N GLN A 35 -16.53 0.08 2.21
CA GLN A 35 -17.81 -0.58 1.98
C GLN A 35 -17.85 -1.86 2.81
N THR A 36 -18.91 -2.08 3.58
CA THR A 36 -19.06 -3.31 4.38
C THR A 36 -20.00 -4.28 3.69
N VAL A 37 -19.55 -5.51 3.48
CA VAL A 37 -20.35 -6.59 2.89
C VAL A 37 -20.47 -7.74 3.88
N ASN A 38 -21.71 -8.17 4.10
CA ASN A 38 -22.04 -9.28 4.98
C ASN A 38 -22.58 -10.44 4.14
N GLY A 39 -22.03 -11.64 4.31
CA GLY A 39 -22.52 -12.84 3.62
C GLY A 39 -22.05 -12.93 2.17
N LYS A 40 -22.96 -13.25 1.25
CA LYS A 40 -22.62 -13.50 -0.16
C LYS A 40 -22.22 -12.20 -0.86
N LEU A 41 -21.12 -12.25 -1.61
CA LEU A 41 -20.67 -11.11 -2.41
C LEU A 41 -21.66 -10.81 -3.54
N PRO A 42 -21.92 -9.52 -3.83
CA PRO A 42 -22.70 -9.14 -5.00
C PRO A 42 -21.98 -9.54 -6.30
N PRO A 43 -22.71 -9.72 -7.42
CA PRO A 43 -22.13 -10.10 -8.71
C PRO A 43 -21.25 -8.98 -9.31
N SER A 44 -21.63 -7.71 -9.09
CA SER A 44 -20.84 -6.53 -9.47
C SER A 44 -20.25 -5.90 -8.21
N ILE A 45 -18.94 -5.67 -8.25
CA ILE A 45 -18.14 -5.23 -7.10
C ILE A 45 -17.28 -4.04 -7.57
N ALA A 46 -17.96 -2.98 -8.00
CA ALA A 46 -17.30 -1.73 -8.34
C ALA A 46 -17.19 -0.87 -7.07
N PRO A 47 -16.00 -0.46 -6.65
CA PRO A 47 -15.87 0.44 -5.53
C PRO A 47 -16.51 1.80 -5.87
N PRO A 48 -17.34 2.35 -4.98
CA PRO A 48 -17.90 3.67 -5.20
C PRO A 48 -16.81 4.75 -5.04
N HIS A 49 -16.86 5.79 -5.87
CA HIS A 49 -15.92 6.91 -5.84
C HIS A 49 -16.68 8.22 -5.65
N PRO A 50 -16.32 9.03 -4.63
CA PRO A 50 -16.94 10.33 -4.44
C PRO A 50 -16.47 11.31 -5.53
N THR A 51 -17.41 12.05 -6.10
CA THR A 51 -17.15 13.06 -7.13
C THR A 51 -16.64 14.38 -6.54
N ASN A 52 -17.07 14.73 -5.32
CA ASN A 52 -16.79 16.02 -4.67
C ASN A 52 -15.85 15.90 -3.46
N ALA A 53 -14.72 15.20 -3.62
CA ALA A 53 -13.74 15.05 -2.56
C ALA A 53 -12.71 16.20 -2.50
N PRO A 54 -12.18 16.55 -1.32
CA PRO A 54 -11.09 17.52 -1.19
C PRO A 54 -9.84 17.07 -1.94
N LYS A 55 -9.25 17.95 -2.76
CA LYS A 55 -8.05 17.65 -3.56
C LYS A 55 -6.80 17.37 -2.72
N SER A 56 -6.78 17.81 -1.46
CA SER A 56 -5.70 17.54 -0.51
C SER A 56 -5.68 16.09 -0.02
N LEU A 57 -6.80 15.36 -0.16
CA LEU A 57 -6.91 13.98 0.27
C LEU A 57 -6.64 13.02 -0.88
N GLN A 58 -5.74 12.07 -0.64
CA GLN A 58 -5.65 10.88 -1.46
C GLN A 58 -6.71 9.87 -0.98
N LEU A 59 -7.69 9.58 -1.83
CA LEU A 59 -8.72 8.60 -1.53
C LEU A 59 -8.33 7.21 -2.01
N LEU A 60 -8.55 6.23 -1.15
CA LEU A 60 -8.40 4.81 -1.42
C LEU A 60 -9.75 4.12 -1.28
N THR A 61 -9.91 3.01 -1.98
CA THR A 61 -11.10 2.16 -1.88
C THR A 61 -10.84 0.97 -0.97
N ARG A 62 -11.75 0.71 -0.03
CA ARG A 62 -11.62 -0.39 0.93
C ARG A 62 -12.88 -1.25 0.99
N LEU A 63 -12.69 -2.55 1.06
CA LEU A 63 -13.74 -3.50 1.37
C LEU A 63 -13.58 -4.06 2.78
N ASN A 64 -14.65 -4.05 3.57
CA ASN A 64 -14.78 -4.76 4.84
C ASN A 64 -15.67 -6.00 4.64
N LEU A 65 -15.08 -7.19 4.65
CA LEU A 65 -15.81 -8.44 4.48
C LEU A 65 -16.00 -9.14 5.83
N THR A 66 -17.25 -9.30 6.27
CA THR A 66 -17.56 -10.04 7.49
C THR A 66 -17.44 -11.54 7.26
N LEU A 67 -16.61 -12.20 8.06
CA LEU A 67 -16.36 -13.64 7.98
C LEU A 67 -16.95 -14.34 9.20
N ALA A 68 -18.04 -15.07 8.98
CA ALA A 68 -18.61 -15.97 9.98
C ALA A 68 -18.23 -17.43 9.73
N ASP A 69 -18.11 -17.82 8.47
CA ASP A 69 -17.83 -19.19 8.06
C ASP A 69 -16.57 -19.23 7.18
N PRO A 70 -15.58 -20.10 7.46
CA PRO A 70 -14.45 -20.36 6.57
C PRO A 70 -14.84 -20.71 5.11
N ALA A 71 -16.06 -21.15 4.85
CA ALA A 71 -16.56 -21.39 3.50
C ALA A 71 -16.80 -20.09 2.68
N GLN A 72 -16.81 -18.91 3.31
CA GLN A 72 -17.01 -17.60 2.68
C GLN A 72 -15.76 -17.07 1.94
N ASN A 73 -14.81 -17.94 1.56
CA ASN A 73 -13.56 -17.59 0.86
C ASN A 73 -13.73 -17.19 -0.62
N GLN A 74 -14.92 -16.74 -1.01
CA GLN A 74 -15.29 -16.64 -2.42
C GLN A 74 -14.66 -15.37 -3.02
N ARG A 75 -13.67 -15.54 -3.90
CA ARG A 75 -13.10 -14.52 -4.80
C ARG A 75 -12.26 -13.39 -4.17
N LEU A 76 -11.56 -13.63 -3.05
CA LEU A 76 -10.64 -12.64 -2.45
C LEU A 76 -9.64 -12.04 -3.46
N THR A 77 -9.05 -12.86 -4.32
CA THR A 77 -8.11 -12.39 -5.36
C THR A 77 -8.75 -11.39 -6.32
N ALA A 78 -10.01 -11.60 -6.72
CA ALA A 78 -10.72 -10.66 -7.59
C ALA A 78 -11.03 -9.36 -6.84
N LEU A 79 -11.36 -9.44 -5.55
CA LEU A 79 -11.58 -8.28 -4.69
C LEU A 79 -10.31 -7.45 -4.51
N SER A 80 -9.15 -8.09 -4.34
CA SER A 80 -7.85 -7.42 -4.24
C SER A 80 -7.42 -6.70 -5.53
N GLN A 81 -8.03 -7.04 -6.67
CA GLN A 81 -7.84 -6.31 -7.92
C GLN A 81 -8.81 -5.12 -8.06
N ALA A 82 -10.00 -5.22 -7.46
CA ALA A 82 -11.04 -4.20 -7.54
C ALA A 82 -10.88 -3.08 -6.49
N TYR A 83 -10.47 -3.40 -5.27
CA TYR A 83 -10.25 -2.44 -4.18
C TYR A 83 -8.76 -2.21 -3.92
N ASP A 84 -8.42 -1.05 -3.37
CA ASP A 84 -7.06 -0.77 -2.92
C ASP A 84 -6.70 -1.49 -1.62
N ILE A 85 -7.69 -1.77 -0.76
CA ILE A 85 -7.50 -2.47 0.53
C ILE A 85 -8.61 -3.49 0.74
N VAL A 86 -8.25 -4.73 1.06
CA VAL A 86 -9.20 -5.76 1.51
C VAL A 86 -9.01 -6.04 2.99
N ALA A 87 -10.05 -5.74 3.77
CA ALA A 87 -10.11 -5.97 5.20
C ALA A 87 -11.11 -7.09 5.55
N LEU A 88 -10.69 -8.02 6.39
CA LEU A 88 -11.54 -9.11 6.89
C LEU A 88 -12.02 -8.81 8.30
N ARG A 89 -13.31 -9.03 8.57
CA ARG A 89 -13.93 -8.90 9.89
C ARG A 89 -14.38 -10.25 10.44
N PRO A 90 -13.48 -11.02 11.07
CA PRO A 90 -13.82 -12.30 11.67
C PRO A 90 -14.74 -12.12 12.88
N THR A 91 -15.79 -12.94 12.98
CA THR A 91 -16.78 -12.89 14.09
C THR A 91 -16.57 -13.97 15.15
N ASN A 92 -15.74 -14.98 14.87
CA ASN A 92 -15.43 -16.08 15.79
C ASN A 92 -13.96 -16.51 15.72
N GLU A 93 -13.50 -17.29 16.71
CA GLU A 93 -12.09 -17.68 16.82
C GLU A 93 -11.58 -18.46 15.59
N LYS A 94 -12.43 -19.33 15.02
CA LYS A 94 -12.06 -20.14 13.84
C LYS A 94 -11.84 -19.26 12.61
N SER A 95 -12.74 -18.32 12.36
CA SER A 95 -12.62 -17.34 11.28
C SER A 95 -11.40 -16.43 11.46
N LEU A 96 -11.09 -16.02 12.69
CA LEU A 96 -9.91 -15.23 13.01
C LEU A 96 -8.61 -16.02 12.76
N LEU A 97 -8.55 -17.27 13.21
CA LEU A 97 -7.40 -18.16 12.96
C LEU A 97 -7.17 -18.33 11.46
N ASN A 98 -8.23 -18.58 10.69
CA ASN A 98 -8.16 -18.72 9.24
C ASN A 98 -7.68 -17.43 8.56
N ALA A 99 -8.20 -16.27 8.98
CA ALA A 99 -7.75 -14.97 8.48
C ALA A 99 -6.26 -14.73 8.74
N CYS A 100 -5.78 -15.08 9.93
CA CYS A 100 -4.38 -14.90 10.30
C CYS A 100 -3.41 -15.83 9.54
N THR A 101 -3.84 -17.03 9.16
CA THR A 101 -2.95 -18.09 8.64
C THR A 101 -3.04 -18.28 7.13
N ASN A 102 -4.26 -18.31 6.58
CA ASN A 102 -4.48 -18.80 5.21
C ASN A 102 -5.01 -17.73 4.26
N LEU A 103 -5.83 -16.78 4.75
CA LEU A 103 -6.53 -15.85 3.85
C LEU A 103 -5.64 -14.71 3.39
N GLU A 104 -5.74 -14.37 2.11
CA GLU A 104 -5.09 -13.20 1.51
C GLU A 104 -5.92 -11.95 1.81
N CYS A 105 -5.44 -11.13 2.74
CA CYS A 105 -5.99 -9.84 3.07
C CYS A 105 -4.86 -8.86 3.44
N ASP A 106 -5.21 -7.59 3.58
CA ASP A 106 -4.26 -6.55 3.98
C ASP A 106 -4.48 -6.14 5.44
N VAL A 107 -5.74 -6.17 5.88
CA VAL A 107 -6.15 -5.78 7.24
C VAL A 107 -7.08 -6.82 7.84
N ILE A 108 -6.90 -7.11 9.13
CA ILE A 108 -7.88 -7.83 9.95
C ILE A 108 -8.52 -6.80 10.89
N SER A 109 -9.79 -6.49 10.66
CA SER A 109 -10.54 -5.50 11.42
C SER A 109 -11.51 -6.20 12.36
N VAL A 110 -11.22 -6.15 13.66
CA VAL A 110 -12.06 -6.78 14.69
C VAL A 110 -12.95 -5.73 15.32
N ASP A 111 -14.24 -6.03 15.50
CA ASP A 111 -15.12 -5.18 16.30
C ASP A 111 -14.78 -5.35 17.79
N LEU A 112 -13.99 -4.42 18.31
CA LEU A 112 -13.57 -4.41 19.70
C LEU A 112 -14.64 -3.79 20.62
N SER A 113 -15.71 -3.20 20.10
CA SER A 113 -16.76 -2.55 20.89
C SER A 113 -17.75 -3.54 21.51
N VAL A 114 -17.76 -4.78 21.04
CA VAL A 114 -18.61 -5.85 21.57
C VAL A 114 -17.86 -6.77 22.51
N ARG A 115 -18.58 -7.54 23.32
CA ARG A 115 -17.98 -8.63 24.11
C ARG A 115 -17.57 -9.75 23.16
N LEU A 116 -16.27 -9.90 22.93
CA LEU A 116 -15.75 -10.94 22.05
C LEU A 116 -15.95 -12.34 22.66
N PRO A 117 -16.39 -13.33 21.87
CA PRO A 117 -16.56 -14.72 22.35
C PRO A 117 -15.25 -15.51 22.39
N TYR A 118 -14.10 -14.84 22.24
CA TYR A 118 -12.77 -15.46 22.17
C TYR A 118 -11.68 -14.54 22.72
N HIS A 119 -10.49 -15.10 22.92
CA HIS A 119 -9.30 -14.36 23.35
C HIS A 119 -8.24 -14.31 22.26
N PHE A 120 -7.45 -13.23 22.28
CA PHE A 120 -6.34 -13.06 21.35
C PHE A 120 -5.13 -13.93 21.74
N LYS A 121 -4.62 -14.71 20.78
CA LYS A 121 -3.45 -15.59 20.96
C LYS A 121 -2.24 -15.06 20.20
N PHE A 122 -1.10 -14.92 20.87
CA PHE A 122 0.14 -14.37 20.29
C PHE A 122 0.57 -15.09 19.01
N LYS A 123 0.61 -16.43 19.01
CA LYS A 123 1.06 -17.23 17.84
C LYS A 123 0.22 -16.94 16.58
N MET A 124 -1.09 -16.82 16.75
CA MET A 124 -2.03 -16.54 15.67
C MET A 124 -1.83 -15.13 15.11
N LEU A 125 -1.82 -14.12 15.98
CA LEU A 125 -1.67 -12.73 15.54
C LEU A 125 -0.26 -12.45 14.98
N SER A 126 0.79 -13.01 15.59
CA SER A 126 2.15 -12.89 15.09
C SER A 126 2.31 -13.49 13.70
N ALA A 127 1.62 -14.59 13.38
CA ALA A 127 1.65 -15.19 12.04
C ALA A 127 1.07 -14.24 10.99
N ALA A 128 -0.04 -13.55 11.29
CA ALA A 128 -0.62 -12.54 10.41
C ALA A 128 0.34 -11.36 10.19
N ILE A 129 0.93 -10.85 11.28
CA ILE A 129 1.86 -9.70 11.24
C ILE A 129 3.10 -10.03 10.42
N SER A 130 3.66 -11.24 10.57
CA SER A 130 4.82 -11.70 9.78
C SER A 130 4.52 -11.79 8.28
N ARG A 131 3.27 -11.99 7.88
CA ARG A 131 2.82 -11.96 6.48
C ARG A 131 2.57 -10.55 5.94
N GLY A 132 2.76 -9.52 6.77
CA GLY A 132 2.49 -8.12 6.42
C GLY A 132 1.04 -7.67 6.65
N VAL A 133 0.18 -8.53 7.21
CA VAL A 133 -1.22 -8.19 7.53
C VAL A 133 -1.26 -7.41 8.84
N ARG A 134 -2.03 -6.33 8.89
CA ARG A 134 -2.18 -5.51 10.10
C ARG A 134 -3.52 -5.71 10.78
N ILE A 135 -3.52 -5.57 12.10
CA ILE A 135 -4.71 -5.69 12.91
C ILE A 135 -5.20 -4.29 13.24
N GLU A 136 -6.46 -4.03 12.93
CA GLU A 136 -7.04 -2.71 13.09
C GLU A 136 -7.82 -2.57 14.40
N ILE A 137 -7.63 -1.41 15.04
CA ILE A 137 -8.46 -0.90 16.12
C ILE A 137 -9.29 0.26 15.57
N CYS A 138 -10.62 0.13 15.60
CA CYS A 138 -11.54 1.20 15.23
C CYS A 138 -11.97 1.97 16.47
N TYR A 139 -11.68 3.27 16.53
CA TYR A 139 -11.94 4.07 17.72
C TYR A 139 -13.36 4.65 17.79
N GLY A 140 -13.99 4.87 16.64
CA GLY A 140 -15.29 5.53 16.51
C GLY A 140 -16.34 4.98 17.46
N PRO A 141 -16.60 3.66 17.50
CA PRO A 141 -17.59 3.06 18.38
C PRO A 141 -17.42 3.38 19.87
N GLY A 142 -16.19 3.62 20.36
CA GLY A 142 -15.94 3.97 21.76
C GLY A 142 -16.09 5.46 22.08
N ILE A 143 -16.14 6.32 21.05
CA ILE A 143 -16.27 7.77 21.18
C ILE A 143 -17.72 8.22 20.95
N THR A 144 -18.42 7.62 19.98
CA THR A 144 -19.69 8.14 19.44
C THR A 144 -20.95 7.80 20.24
N GLY A 145 -20.81 7.39 21.50
CA GLY A 145 -21.97 7.14 22.35
C GLY A 145 -22.73 5.85 22.03
N SER A 146 -22.09 4.84 21.44
CA SER A 146 -22.65 3.48 21.28
C SER A 146 -22.91 2.74 22.62
N GLY A 147 -23.01 3.48 23.73
CA GLY A 147 -23.16 2.99 25.10
C GLY A 147 -21.86 2.96 25.90
N LEU A 148 -21.99 3.01 27.23
CA LEU A 148 -20.88 2.85 28.17
C LEU A 148 -20.23 1.47 28.03
N ASP A 149 -21.03 0.45 27.71
CA ASP A 149 -20.56 -0.91 27.46
C ASP A 149 -19.63 -1.00 26.25
N ALA A 150 -19.96 -0.31 25.16
CA ALA A 150 -19.12 -0.30 23.96
C ALA A 150 -17.72 0.28 24.22
N ARG A 151 -17.66 1.37 24.99
CA ARG A 151 -16.39 1.97 25.43
C ARG A 151 -15.61 1.03 26.35
N ARG A 152 -16.27 0.40 27.34
CA ARG A 152 -15.63 -0.54 28.27
C ARG A 152 -15.04 -1.74 27.52
N ASN A 153 -15.82 -2.32 26.61
CA ASN A 153 -15.39 -3.45 25.78
C ASN A 153 -14.23 -3.04 24.87
N LEU A 154 -14.31 -1.87 24.21
CA LEU A 154 -13.23 -1.37 23.35
C LEU A 154 -11.92 -1.27 24.12
N ILE A 155 -11.92 -0.65 25.30
CA ILE A 155 -10.71 -0.53 26.13
C ILE A 155 -10.18 -1.90 26.50
N GLY A 156 -11.02 -2.79 27.06
CA GLY A 156 -10.58 -4.12 27.49
C GLY A 156 -10.05 -5.00 26.35
N ASN A 157 -10.75 -5.00 25.22
CA ASN A 157 -10.37 -5.78 24.04
C ASN A 157 -9.13 -5.20 23.36
N ALA A 158 -9.00 -3.87 23.24
CA ALA A 158 -7.82 -3.21 22.69
C ALA A 158 -6.58 -3.50 23.55
N THR A 159 -6.66 -3.39 24.87
CA THR A 159 -5.54 -3.74 25.77
C THR A 159 -5.16 -5.22 25.64
N SER A 160 -6.15 -6.12 25.54
CA SER A 160 -5.91 -7.55 25.31
C SER A 160 -5.21 -7.82 23.97
N LEU A 161 -5.63 -7.12 22.91
CA LEU A 161 -5.02 -7.19 21.58
C LEU A 161 -3.58 -6.68 21.60
N ILE A 162 -3.34 -5.49 22.16
CA ILE A 162 -2.01 -4.86 22.25
C ILE A 162 -1.04 -5.77 23.00
N ARG A 163 -1.48 -6.35 24.12
CA ARG A 163 -0.70 -7.33 24.87
C ARG A 163 -0.38 -8.56 24.03
N ALA A 164 -1.38 -9.10 23.32
CA ALA A 164 -1.22 -10.28 22.49
C ALA A 164 -0.35 -10.05 21.23
N THR A 165 -0.23 -8.83 20.71
CA THR A 165 0.66 -8.50 19.59
C THR A 165 2.02 -7.95 20.03
N ARG A 166 2.18 -7.66 21.33
CA ARG A 166 3.31 -6.91 21.91
C ARG A 166 3.45 -5.52 21.28
N GLY A 167 2.32 -4.88 20.99
CA GLY A 167 2.25 -3.53 20.42
C GLY A 167 2.74 -3.40 18.97
N ARG A 168 2.93 -4.52 18.27
CA ARG A 168 3.36 -4.54 16.85
C ARG A 168 2.16 -4.81 15.96
N GLY A 169 2.26 -4.43 14.68
CA GLY A 169 1.28 -4.91 13.73
C GLY A 169 -0.08 -4.20 13.77
N ILE A 170 -0.21 -3.10 14.51
CA ILE A 170 -1.48 -2.43 14.77
C ILE A 170 -1.63 -1.21 13.85
N ILE A 171 -2.85 -1.00 13.34
CA ILE A 171 -3.29 0.27 12.77
C ILE A 171 -4.50 0.78 13.55
N VAL A 172 -4.68 2.10 13.57
CA VAL A 172 -5.84 2.73 14.21
C VAL A 172 -6.60 3.50 13.13
N SER A 173 -7.91 3.34 13.09
CA SER A 173 -8.79 4.02 12.12
C SER A 173 -10.08 4.46 12.79
N SER A 174 -10.80 5.38 12.15
CA SER A 174 -11.96 6.00 12.81
C SER A 174 -13.19 5.11 12.81
N GLU A 175 -13.53 4.47 11.69
CA GLU A 175 -14.86 3.91 11.45
C GLU A 175 -15.98 4.93 11.72
N ALA A 176 -15.69 6.20 11.51
CA ALA A 176 -16.59 7.30 11.77
C ALA A 176 -17.55 7.51 10.60
N ARG A 177 -18.86 7.46 10.88
CA ARG A 177 -19.92 7.79 9.90
C ARG A 177 -20.21 9.28 9.76
N ARG A 178 -19.76 10.08 10.73
CA ARG A 178 -20.06 11.53 10.81
C ARG A 178 -18.83 12.29 11.26
N ALA A 179 -18.70 13.54 10.80
CA ALA A 179 -17.59 14.42 11.12
C ALA A 179 -17.31 14.55 12.63
N LEU A 180 -18.36 14.67 13.46
CA LEU A 180 -18.25 14.79 14.93
C LEU A 180 -17.55 13.61 15.62
N SER A 181 -17.50 12.46 14.94
CA SER A 181 -16.92 11.22 15.45
C SER A 181 -15.41 11.16 15.23
N LEU A 182 -14.87 12.02 14.37
CA LEU A 182 -13.46 12.06 14.01
C LEU A 182 -12.63 12.75 15.09
N ARG A 183 -11.35 12.41 15.14
CA ARG A 183 -10.35 13.02 16.03
C ARG A 183 -9.10 13.38 15.24
N ALA A 184 -8.40 14.41 15.67
CA ALA A 184 -7.13 14.79 15.06
C ALA A 184 -6.11 13.65 15.23
N PRO A 185 -5.14 13.47 14.31
CA PRO A 185 -4.19 12.37 14.38
C PRO A 185 -3.43 12.30 15.72
N TRP A 186 -3.07 13.44 16.30
CA TRP A 186 -2.39 13.49 17.60
C TRP A 186 -3.30 13.06 18.77
N ASP A 187 -4.59 13.35 18.71
CA ASP A 187 -5.56 12.86 19.70
C ASP A 187 -5.74 11.35 19.58
N VAL A 188 -5.73 10.81 18.36
CA VAL A 188 -5.77 9.36 18.11
C VAL A 188 -4.52 8.68 18.67
N ILE A 189 -3.34 9.30 18.54
CA ILE A 189 -2.09 8.80 19.15
C ILE A 189 -2.21 8.79 20.67
N ASN A 190 -2.74 9.86 21.27
CA ASN A 190 -2.94 9.93 22.72
C ASN A 190 -3.97 8.89 23.20
N LEU A 191 -5.04 8.67 22.44
CA LEU A 191 -6.04 7.63 22.72
C LEU A 191 -5.44 6.22 22.66
N ALA A 192 -4.54 5.97 21.69
CA ALA A 192 -3.81 4.71 21.60
C ALA A 192 -2.95 4.44 22.85
N CYS A 193 -2.38 5.49 23.46
CA CYS A 193 -1.66 5.37 24.73
C CYS A 193 -2.57 4.91 25.88
N VAL A 194 -3.84 5.37 25.92
CA VAL A 194 -4.81 4.94 26.93
C VAL A 194 -5.06 3.43 26.88
N TRP A 195 -4.96 2.81 25.69
CA TRP A 195 -5.14 1.36 25.54
C TRP A 195 -3.88 0.54 25.86
N GLY A 196 -2.74 1.21 26.08
CA GLY A 196 -1.47 0.58 26.46
C GLY A 196 -0.42 0.52 25.36
N LEU A 197 -0.58 1.27 24.26
CA LEU A 197 0.54 1.52 23.33
C LEU A 197 1.48 2.60 23.89
N SER A 198 2.75 2.57 23.50
CA SER A 198 3.62 3.73 23.70
C SER A 198 3.27 4.83 22.69
N GLN A 199 3.64 6.07 22.97
CA GLN A 199 3.40 7.19 22.05
C GLN A 199 4.03 6.94 20.66
N GLU A 200 5.22 6.34 20.63
CA GLU A 200 5.90 5.93 19.39
C GLU A 200 5.06 4.92 18.61
N ARG A 201 4.58 3.85 19.27
CA ARG A 201 3.74 2.83 18.63
C ARG A 201 2.37 3.38 18.21
N GLY A 202 1.82 4.32 18.97
CA GLY A 202 0.60 5.04 18.60
C GLY A 202 0.79 5.86 17.32
N LYS A 203 1.90 6.59 17.21
CA LYS A 203 2.27 7.31 15.98
C LYS A 203 2.49 6.36 14.81
N GLU A 204 3.21 5.26 15.03
CA GLU A 204 3.42 4.21 14.03
C GLU A 204 2.10 3.64 13.50
N ALA A 205 1.12 3.41 14.36
CA ALA A 205 -0.17 2.86 13.95
C ALA A 205 -0.93 3.76 12.96
N VAL A 206 -0.86 5.08 13.14
CA VAL A 206 -1.54 6.08 12.29
C VAL A 206 -0.69 6.50 11.09
N CYS A 207 0.63 6.33 11.15
CA CYS A 207 1.57 6.77 10.11
C CYS A 207 2.23 5.57 9.40
N GLU A 208 3.32 5.02 9.96
CA GLU A 208 4.20 4.07 9.31
C GLU A 208 3.50 2.75 8.98
N GLU A 209 2.71 2.20 9.90
CA GLU A 209 2.05 0.90 9.69
C GLU A 209 0.90 1.00 8.70
N SER A 210 0.16 2.10 8.73
CA SER A 210 -0.87 2.42 7.73
C SER A 210 -0.24 2.64 6.33
N ARG A 211 0.92 3.29 6.25
CA ARG A 211 1.69 3.40 5.01
C ARG A 211 2.16 2.04 4.50
N LYS A 212 2.64 1.14 5.37
CA LYS A 212 3.08 -0.20 4.97
C LYS A 212 1.93 -1.03 4.40
N VAL A 213 0.74 -0.96 5.00
CA VAL A 213 -0.47 -1.63 4.49
C VAL A 213 -0.81 -1.14 3.08
N THR A 214 -0.93 0.17 2.91
CA THR A 214 -1.32 0.77 1.63
C THR A 214 -0.29 0.52 0.52
N ALA A 215 1.01 0.61 0.84
CA ALA A 215 2.08 0.31 -0.10
C ALA A 215 2.10 -1.17 -0.50
N LEU A 216 1.94 -2.09 0.45
CA LEU A 216 1.92 -3.52 0.18
C LEU A 216 0.69 -3.93 -0.65
N ALA A 217 -0.48 -3.40 -0.32
CA ALA A 217 -1.71 -3.67 -1.06
C ALA A 217 -1.61 -3.17 -2.51
N LYS A 218 -1.10 -1.94 -2.71
CA LYS A 218 -0.82 -1.41 -4.05
C LYS A 218 0.17 -2.30 -4.82
N LEU A 219 1.25 -2.72 -4.17
CA LEU A 219 2.25 -3.60 -4.79
C LEU A 219 1.64 -4.95 -5.23
N LYS A 220 0.81 -5.59 -4.39
CA LYS A 220 0.12 -6.83 -4.74
C LYS A 220 -0.79 -6.67 -5.96
N ARG A 221 -1.40 -5.50 -6.13
CA ARG A 221 -2.32 -5.21 -7.23
C ARG A 221 -1.60 -4.86 -8.53
N THR A 222 -0.53 -4.07 -8.47
CA THR A 222 0.14 -3.53 -9.68
C THR A 222 1.40 -4.27 -10.09
N SER A 223 1.91 -5.18 -9.26
CA SER A 223 3.15 -5.92 -9.55
C SER A 223 2.89 -7.41 -9.68
N TRP A 224 3.73 -8.07 -10.47
CA TRP A 224 3.78 -9.53 -10.51
C TRP A 224 4.92 -10.01 -9.63
N ARG A 225 4.60 -10.69 -8.51
CA ARG A 225 5.60 -11.24 -7.57
C ARG A 225 6.67 -10.23 -7.12
N GLY A 226 6.31 -8.95 -6.99
CA GLY A 226 7.21 -7.86 -6.60
C GLY A 226 7.94 -7.17 -7.75
N ILE A 227 7.74 -7.60 -9.00
CA ILE A 227 8.29 -6.95 -10.19
C ILE A 227 7.38 -5.79 -10.60
N VAL A 228 7.89 -4.56 -10.52
CA VAL A 228 7.19 -3.34 -10.93
C VAL A 228 7.63 -2.98 -12.34
N ASP A 229 6.68 -2.98 -13.28
CA ASP A 229 6.92 -2.47 -14.63
C ASP A 229 6.85 -0.93 -14.62
N ILE A 230 7.96 -0.28 -14.95
CA ILE A 230 8.05 1.19 -15.01
C ILE A 230 7.95 1.58 -16.48
N VAL A 231 6.73 1.91 -16.91
CA VAL A 231 6.50 2.47 -18.23
C VAL A 231 6.94 3.94 -18.22
N HIS A 232 8.15 4.21 -18.72
CA HIS A 232 8.62 5.58 -18.96
C HIS A 232 7.76 6.22 -20.05
N GLY A 233 6.85 7.12 -19.67
CA GLY A 233 5.90 7.80 -20.57
C GLY A 233 6.49 8.83 -21.54
N GLY A 234 7.78 8.72 -21.87
CA GLY A 234 8.53 9.68 -22.68
C GLY A 234 8.79 11.01 -21.97
N GLU A 235 9.88 11.70 -22.35
CA GLU A 235 10.05 13.10 -21.96
C GLU A 235 9.03 13.94 -22.74
N LYS A 236 8.23 14.77 -22.05
CA LYS A 236 7.45 15.80 -22.74
C LYS A 236 8.45 16.73 -23.43
N ALA A 237 8.48 16.71 -24.76
CA ALA A 237 9.27 17.64 -25.54
C ALA A 237 8.97 19.06 -25.05
N LYS A 238 10.02 19.78 -24.62
CA LYS A 238 9.90 21.21 -24.35
C LYS A 238 9.35 21.86 -25.63
N PRO A 239 8.34 22.75 -25.54
CA PRO A 239 7.93 23.52 -26.70
C PRO A 239 9.15 24.33 -27.17
N GLU A 240 9.68 23.97 -28.33
CA GLU A 240 10.69 24.78 -29.00
C GLU A 240 10.06 26.16 -29.25
N GLY A 241 10.67 27.20 -28.68
CA GLY A 241 10.32 28.57 -29.01
C GLY A 241 10.53 28.83 -30.51
N PRO A 242 9.86 29.85 -31.08
CA PRO A 242 9.81 30.03 -32.52
C PRO A 242 11.21 30.22 -33.12
N ALA A 243 11.57 29.32 -34.04
CA ALA A 243 12.82 29.38 -34.79
C ALA A 243 12.89 30.66 -35.66
N PRO A 244 14.06 31.31 -35.78
CA PRO A 244 14.23 32.49 -36.61
C PRO A 244 14.16 32.11 -38.09
N LYS A 245 13.31 32.84 -38.84
CA LYS A 245 13.14 32.71 -40.29
C LYS A 245 14.44 33.02 -41.04
N GLN A 246 14.95 32.08 -41.82
CA GLN A 246 15.87 32.38 -42.92
C GLN A 246 15.17 32.19 -44.27
N LYS A 247 15.36 33.18 -45.14
CA LYS A 247 14.80 33.33 -46.49
C LYS A 247 15.69 32.63 -47.54
N ASN A 248 15.00 32.21 -48.62
CA ASN A 248 15.46 32.00 -50.01
C ASN A 248 16.10 30.64 -50.44
N ALA A 249 15.24 29.78 -51.00
CA ALA A 249 15.25 29.06 -52.31
C ALA A 249 16.56 28.90 -53.14
N PRO A 250 16.72 27.89 -54.04
CA PRO A 250 15.66 27.24 -54.85
C PRO A 250 15.74 25.72 -55.13
N LYS A 251 14.59 25.20 -55.65
CA LYS A 251 14.27 23.85 -56.16
C LYS A 251 15.24 23.28 -57.21
N VAL A 252 15.52 21.97 -57.19
CA VAL A 252 15.64 21.07 -58.38
C VAL A 252 15.44 19.57 -58.02
N LYS A 253 14.44 18.95 -58.68
CA LYS A 253 14.25 17.57 -59.21
C LYS A 253 14.40 16.27 -58.36
N GLU A 254 13.30 15.50 -58.36
CA GLU A 254 13.22 14.02 -58.36
C GLU A 254 13.92 13.41 -59.61
N PRO A 255 14.43 12.15 -59.57
CA PRO A 255 13.54 10.97 -59.52
C PRO A 255 14.09 9.64 -58.92
N ALA A 256 13.13 8.70 -58.82
CA ALA A 256 13.22 7.23 -59.01
C ALA A 256 13.64 6.28 -57.86
N GLN A 257 12.71 5.37 -57.53
CA GLN A 257 12.95 4.01 -56.99
C GLN A 257 13.64 3.10 -58.03
N PRO A 258 14.32 2.01 -57.60
CA PRO A 258 13.67 0.70 -57.71
C PRO A 258 13.97 -0.32 -56.58
N ASP A 259 12.95 -1.12 -56.28
CA ASP A 259 12.87 -2.59 -56.09
C ASP A 259 13.87 -3.44 -55.27
N ASN A 260 13.22 -4.26 -54.40
CA ASN A 260 13.30 -5.71 -54.17
C ASN A 260 14.58 -6.44 -53.69
N GLY A 261 14.33 -7.38 -52.77
CA GLY A 261 15.20 -8.49 -52.38
C GLY A 261 15.17 -8.73 -50.86
N ALA A 262 14.21 -9.48 -50.31
CA ALA A 262 14.35 -10.91 -49.99
C ALA A 262 15.71 -11.27 -49.37
N ASP A 263 15.78 -11.66 -48.09
CA ASP A 263 15.87 -13.09 -47.76
C ASP A 263 15.80 -13.41 -46.25
N ASN A 264 15.46 -14.67 -46.03
CA ASN A 264 15.13 -15.41 -44.83
C ASN A 264 16.11 -15.37 -43.64
N LEU A 265 15.57 -15.30 -42.41
CA LEU A 265 16.23 -15.77 -41.19
C LEU A 265 15.30 -16.69 -40.38
N LYS A 266 15.36 -18.00 -40.67
CA LYS A 266 14.97 -19.06 -39.73
C LYS A 266 16.11 -19.24 -38.73
N ARG A 267 15.86 -19.03 -37.43
CA ARG A 267 16.72 -19.53 -36.35
C ARG A 267 15.99 -20.56 -35.51
N LYS A 268 16.51 -21.79 -35.59
CA LYS A 268 16.12 -22.97 -34.83
C LYS A 268 16.80 -22.91 -33.47
N ALA A 269 16.03 -23.20 -32.42
CA ALA A 269 16.48 -23.32 -31.05
C ALA A 269 17.32 -24.58 -30.82
N SER A 270 18.26 -24.51 -29.88
CA SER A 270 18.62 -25.66 -29.03
C SER A 270 19.26 -25.19 -27.72
N ILE A 271 18.68 -25.74 -26.65
CA ILE A 271 19.04 -25.70 -25.23
C ILE A 271 20.21 -26.65 -24.94
N SER A 272 21.11 -26.27 -24.02
CA SER A 272 21.67 -27.13 -22.94
C SER A 272 22.81 -26.39 -22.20
N SER A 273 22.67 -26.10 -20.91
CA SER A 273 23.27 -26.81 -19.74
C SER A 273 24.51 -26.10 -19.16
N GLU A 274 24.39 -25.59 -17.93
CA GLU A 274 25.50 -25.09 -17.08
C GLU A 274 26.34 -26.26 -16.49
N PRO A 275 27.61 -26.06 -16.04
CA PRO A 275 27.88 -25.51 -14.70
C PRO A 275 29.10 -24.54 -14.59
N VAL A 276 29.25 -23.99 -13.38
CA VAL A 276 30.10 -22.89 -12.88
C VAL A 276 31.61 -23.19 -12.83
N THR A 277 32.48 -22.22 -13.22
CA THR A 277 33.80 -21.92 -12.61
C THR A 277 34.31 -20.52 -13.00
N GLU A 278 35.20 -19.97 -12.16
CA GLU A 278 35.63 -18.58 -11.99
C GLU A 278 36.50 -17.93 -13.09
N ASP A 279 36.31 -16.61 -13.19
CA ASP A 279 37.22 -15.49 -13.49
C ASP A 279 38.02 -15.33 -14.81
N ALA A 280 38.16 -14.04 -15.14
CA ALA A 280 39.14 -13.37 -16.00
C ALA A 280 38.74 -12.90 -17.42
N ASP A 281 39.14 -11.64 -17.68
CA ASP A 281 39.34 -10.96 -18.96
C ASP A 281 38.17 -10.26 -19.67
N LYS A 282 37.80 -9.10 -19.13
CA LYS A 282 37.44 -7.94 -19.98
C LYS A 282 38.63 -6.96 -20.02
N PRO A 283 39.10 -6.55 -21.21
CA PRO A 283 40.21 -5.60 -21.31
C PRO A 283 39.82 -4.23 -20.73
N LEU A 284 40.61 -3.74 -19.78
CA LEU A 284 40.37 -2.47 -19.08
C LEU A 284 40.50 -1.28 -20.03
N SER A 285 39.58 -0.31 -19.91
CA SER A 285 39.58 0.92 -20.71
C SER A 285 40.87 1.72 -20.49
N LYS A 286 41.38 2.38 -21.55
CA LYS A 286 42.56 3.29 -21.48
C LYS A 286 42.46 4.31 -20.34
N ARG A 287 41.23 4.72 -19.98
CA ARG A 287 40.95 5.64 -18.87
C ARG A 287 41.19 5.02 -17.49
N GLU A 288 40.90 3.74 -17.33
CA GLU A 288 41.09 2.99 -16.09
C GLU A 288 42.56 2.66 -15.84
N ILE A 289 43.29 2.29 -16.89
CA ILE A 289 44.75 2.06 -16.82
C ILE A 289 45.46 3.34 -16.34
N LYS A 290 45.09 4.51 -16.91
CA LYS A 290 45.68 5.79 -16.53
C LYS A 290 45.34 6.21 -15.10
N ARG A 291 44.13 5.87 -14.61
CA ARG A 291 43.70 6.13 -13.22
C ARG A 291 44.48 5.25 -12.24
N ARG A 292 44.66 3.95 -12.55
CA ARG A 292 45.44 3.02 -11.72
C ARG A 292 46.93 3.40 -11.68
N ALA A 293 47.52 3.78 -12.80
CA ALA A 293 48.91 4.25 -12.85
C ALA A 293 49.14 5.54 -12.04
N LYS A 294 48.17 6.47 -12.04
CA LYS A 294 48.25 7.69 -11.22
C LYS A 294 48.14 7.37 -9.72
N LYS A 295 47.29 6.41 -9.33
CA LYS A 295 47.13 5.97 -7.94
C LYS A 295 48.42 5.31 -7.43
N ALA A 296 48.99 4.37 -8.19
CA ALA A 296 50.25 3.71 -7.82
C ALA A 296 51.43 4.69 -7.64
N ARG A 297 51.50 5.76 -8.45
CA ARG A 297 52.52 6.82 -8.27
C ARG A 297 52.32 7.70 -7.04
N PHE A 298 51.08 7.84 -6.56
CA PHE A 298 50.77 8.58 -5.36
C PHE A 298 51.08 7.76 -4.10
N ASP A 299 50.71 6.47 -4.13
CA ASP A 299 50.96 5.55 -3.03
C ASP A 299 52.48 5.34 -2.83
N ALA A 300 53.27 5.21 -3.92
CA ALA A 300 54.73 5.10 -3.86
C ALA A 300 55.48 6.36 -3.39
N LYS A 301 54.82 7.53 -3.35
CA LYS A 301 55.40 8.79 -2.81
C LYS A 301 55.05 9.04 -1.35
N GLY A 302 54.13 8.27 -0.77
CA GLY A 302 53.74 8.36 0.64
C GLY A 302 54.60 7.52 1.58
N GLU A 303 55.32 6.51 1.06
CA GLU A 303 56.10 5.56 1.88
C GLU A 303 57.59 5.95 2.03
N SER A 304 58.06 7.04 1.43
CA SER A 304 59.46 7.52 1.56
C SER A 304 59.62 8.74 2.46
N ALA A 305 58.66 9.00 3.35
CA ALA A 305 58.68 10.11 4.31
C ALA A 305 58.23 9.64 5.70
N THR A 306 58.97 8.69 6.26
CA THR A 306 59.09 8.40 7.70
C THR A 306 60.51 7.96 7.98
#